data_AF-A0AAV1UR62-F1
#
_entry.id   AF-A0AAV1UR62-F1
#
_cell.length_a   1.000
_cell.length_b   1.000
_cell.length_c   1.000
_cell.angle_alpha   90.00
_cell.angle_beta   90.00
_cell.angle_gamma   90.00
#
_symmetry.space_group_name_H-M   'P 1'
#
loop_
_entity.id
_entity.type
_entity.pdbx_description
1 polymer ?
#
loop_
_entity_poly.entity_id
_entity_poly.type
_entity_poly.pdbx_seq_one_letter_code
_entity_poly.pdbx_strand_id
1 'polypeptide(L)'
;MVITPASDGFPADTATIKIKKFAGGSPREWLRWSNQFRRLARKKQWTDEQKAHNMVALIDGDLATEVEVIAQDAVEHGRTFEQFFTDVGLLSVPHDYSEDLDNELWTMVKRRDETVLKFSQRLRENIRLFAELPQNAEEIPEVQQCRYFKRGMPYRDMVYYLWHCSHQRRTTRFAAQISRADTPNVDWNCQKNDDSVWTTKAFLGIRNDKYGMHY
;
A
#
# COMPACT_ATOMS: atom_id res chain seq x y z
N MET A 1 -43.79 27.06 -34.85
CA MET A 1 -42.50 27.01 -34.14
C MET A 1 -42.35 25.62 -33.55
N VAL A 2 -41.34 24.89 -34.02
CA VAL A 2 -40.96 23.58 -33.49
C VAL A 2 -40.09 23.83 -32.25
N ILE A 3 -40.47 23.28 -31.10
CA ILE A 3 -39.58 23.18 -29.94
C ILE A 3 -39.46 21.70 -29.60
N THR A 4 -38.29 21.18 -29.90
CA THR A 4 -37.80 19.83 -29.62
C THR A 4 -37.83 19.55 -28.12
N PRO A 5 -38.24 18.35 -27.66
CA PRO A 5 -38.08 17.96 -26.26
C PRO A 5 -36.59 17.71 -25.95
N ALA A 6 -36.11 18.32 -24.87
CA ALA A 6 -34.75 18.14 -24.39
C ALA A 6 -34.61 16.79 -23.67
N SER A 7 -33.71 15.97 -24.22
CA SER A 7 -32.89 14.92 -23.63
C SER A 7 -33.53 14.03 -22.56
N ASP A 8 -33.83 12.80 -22.98
CA ASP A 8 -33.93 11.63 -22.12
C ASP A 8 -32.81 11.61 -21.08
N GLY A 9 -33.22 11.48 -19.81
CA GLY A 9 -32.33 11.13 -18.72
C GLY A 9 -31.77 9.74 -18.99
N PHE A 10 -30.47 9.65 -19.26
CA PHE A 10 -29.77 8.38 -19.17
C PHE A 10 -29.84 7.92 -17.71
N PRO A 11 -30.44 6.76 -17.40
CA PRO A 11 -30.25 6.18 -16.09
C PRO A 11 -28.75 5.94 -15.92
N ALA A 12 -28.20 6.41 -14.80
CA ALA A 12 -26.84 6.08 -14.41
C ALA A 12 -26.63 4.59 -14.67
N ASP A 13 -25.64 4.28 -15.51
CA ASP A 13 -25.33 2.94 -15.96
C ASP A 13 -24.87 2.11 -14.76
N THR A 14 -25.84 1.63 -13.99
CA THR A 14 -25.76 0.75 -12.82
C THR A 14 -25.38 -0.67 -13.27
N ALA A 15 -24.65 -0.78 -14.39
CA ALA A 15 -24.03 -1.97 -14.89
C ALA A 15 -23.06 -2.54 -13.85
N THR A 16 -23.63 -3.39 -12.98
CA THR A 16 -23.02 -4.22 -11.94
C THR A 16 -21.77 -3.58 -11.33
N ILE A 17 -21.99 -2.65 -10.40
CA ILE A 17 -20.96 -2.17 -9.49
C ILE A 17 -20.47 -3.38 -8.68
N LYS A 18 -19.31 -3.95 -9.06
CA LYS A 18 -18.71 -5.14 -8.42
C LYS A 18 -17.90 -4.80 -7.16
N ILE A 19 -18.26 -3.75 -6.44
CA ILE A 19 -17.69 -3.47 -5.11
C ILE A 19 -18.76 -3.76 -4.07
N LYS A 20 -18.37 -4.38 -2.96
CA LYS A 20 -19.28 -4.57 -1.83
C LYS A 20 -19.59 -3.21 -1.22
N LYS A 21 -20.79 -3.04 -0.66
CA LYS A 21 -21.07 -1.89 0.19
C LYS A 21 -20.15 -1.89 1.42
N PHE A 22 -19.81 -0.71 1.91
CA PHE A 22 -19.09 -0.55 3.17
C PHE A 22 -20.10 -0.27 4.28
N ALA A 23 -20.19 -1.19 5.24
CA ALA A 23 -21.17 -1.15 6.33
C ALA A 23 -20.53 -0.80 7.68
N GLY A 24 -19.41 -0.06 7.66
CA GLY A 24 -18.54 0.12 8.83
C GLY A 24 -17.47 -0.97 8.96
N GLY A 25 -16.51 -0.73 9.85
CA GLY A 25 -15.37 -1.63 10.09
C GLY A 25 -14.16 -0.92 10.68
N SER A 26 -13.03 -1.62 10.70
CA SER A 26 -11.75 -1.07 11.11
C SER A 26 -11.22 -0.01 10.13
N PRO A 27 -10.33 0.90 10.57
CA PRO A 27 -9.70 1.88 9.67
C PRO A 27 -9.03 1.22 8.47
N ARG A 28 -8.38 0.07 8.67
CA ARG A 28 -7.77 -0.73 7.60
C ARG A 28 -8.77 -1.23 6.56
N GLU A 29 -9.98 -1.59 6.98
CA GLU A 29 -11.04 -2.01 6.06
C GLU A 29 -11.54 -0.84 5.22
N TRP A 30 -11.69 0.34 5.83
CA TRP A 30 -11.96 1.57 5.09
C TRP A 30 -10.89 1.84 4.03
N LEU A 31 -9.61 1.88 4.41
CA LEU A 31 -8.50 2.16 3.48
C LEU A 31 -8.43 1.17 2.30
N ARG A 32 -8.77 -0.10 2.55
CA ARG A 32 -8.84 -1.12 1.49
C ARG A 32 -10.04 -0.88 0.58
N TRP A 33 -11.20 -0.56 1.15
CA TRP A 33 -12.42 -0.32 0.41
C TRP A 33 -12.32 0.96 -0.43
N SER A 34 -11.79 2.05 0.14
CA SER A 34 -11.57 3.34 -0.52
C SER A 34 -10.65 3.20 -1.74
N ASN A 35 -9.57 2.42 -1.63
CA ASN A 35 -8.71 2.10 -2.77
C ASN A 35 -9.48 1.35 -3.87
N GLN A 36 -10.31 0.36 -3.52
CA GLN A 36 -11.13 -0.37 -4.49
C GLN A 36 -12.13 0.55 -5.17
N PHE A 37 -12.79 1.43 -4.42
CA PHE A 37 -13.72 2.42 -4.93
C PHE A 37 -13.03 3.35 -5.94
N ARG A 38 -11.89 3.96 -5.57
CA ARG A 38 -11.12 4.85 -6.46
C ARG A 38 -10.65 4.14 -7.73
N ARG A 39 -10.21 2.89 -7.62
CA ARG A 39 -9.83 2.07 -8.79
C ARG A 39 -11.01 1.79 -9.70
N LEU A 40 -12.18 1.52 -9.14
CA LEU A 40 -13.40 1.32 -9.90
C LEU A 40 -13.83 2.60 -10.62
N ALA A 41 -13.88 3.72 -9.89
CA ALA A 41 -14.22 5.04 -10.44
C ALA A 41 -13.30 5.41 -11.61
N ARG A 42 -11.99 5.22 -11.46
CA ARG A 42 -11.02 5.44 -12.55
C ARG A 42 -11.25 4.51 -13.74
N LYS A 43 -11.50 3.23 -13.49
CA LYS A 43 -11.74 2.23 -14.55
C LYS A 43 -13.02 2.53 -15.33
N LYS A 44 -14.05 3.03 -14.65
CA LYS A 44 -15.34 3.41 -15.24
C LYS A 44 -15.37 4.85 -15.74
N GLN A 45 -14.29 5.61 -15.51
CA GLN A 45 -14.17 7.03 -15.86
C GLN A 45 -15.32 7.87 -15.31
N TRP A 46 -15.67 7.64 -14.04
CA TRP A 46 -16.74 8.39 -13.38
C TRP A 46 -16.42 9.87 -13.24
N THR A 47 -17.40 10.73 -13.51
CA THR A 47 -17.36 12.15 -13.15
C THR A 47 -17.42 12.33 -11.63
N ASP A 48 -17.10 13.52 -11.13
CA ASP A 48 -17.12 13.79 -9.68
C ASP A 48 -18.55 13.64 -9.09
N GLU A 49 -19.58 14.01 -9.85
CA GLU A 49 -20.98 13.81 -9.47
C GLU A 49 -21.33 12.32 -9.41
N GLN A 50 -20.88 11.54 -10.39
CA GLN A 50 -21.08 10.09 -10.40
C GLN A 50 -20.33 9.42 -9.24
N LYS A 51 -19.13 9.88 -8.89
CA LYS A 51 -18.40 9.38 -7.73
C LYS A 51 -19.16 9.68 -6.44
N ALA A 52 -19.62 10.92 -6.25
CA ALA A 52 -20.38 11.32 -5.06
C ALA A 52 -21.65 10.48 -4.91
N HIS A 53 -22.44 10.36 -5.97
CA HIS A 53 -23.68 9.57 -5.97
C HIS A 53 -23.42 8.08 -5.68
N ASN A 54 -22.42 7.48 -6.34
CA ASN A 54 -22.07 6.08 -6.10
C ASN A 54 -21.51 5.86 -4.70
N MET A 55 -20.77 6.82 -4.15
CA MET A 55 -20.24 6.73 -2.80
C MET A 55 -21.39 6.65 -1.78
N VAL A 56 -22.34 7.58 -1.82
CA VAL A 56 -23.53 7.55 -0.95
C VAL A 56 -24.28 6.23 -1.09
N ALA A 57 -24.49 5.73 -2.31
CA ALA A 57 -25.19 4.47 -2.55
C ALA A 57 -24.45 3.21 -2.06
N LEU A 58 -23.12 3.28 -1.91
CA LEU A 58 -22.27 2.16 -1.50
C LEU A 58 -21.84 2.21 -0.03
N ILE A 59 -22.15 3.28 0.69
CA ILE A 59 -22.10 3.30 2.15
C ILE A 59 -23.42 2.73 2.69
N ASP A 60 -23.34 1.93 3.75
CA ASP A 60 -24.47 1.32 4.44
C ASP A 60 -24.19 1.31 5.96
N GLY A 61 -25.18 0.88 6.74
CA GLY A 61 -25.04 0.73 8.19
C GLY A 61 -24.82 2.07 8.91
N ASP A 62 -23.99 2.02 9.97
CA ASP A 62 -23.86 3.10 10.96
C ASP A 62 -23.26 4.41 10.42
N LEU A 63 -22.74 4.42 9.20
CA LEU A 63 -22.15 5.62 8.57
C LEU A 63 -23.06 6.25 7.52
N ALA A 64 -24.17 5.60 7.15
CA ALA A 64 -24.98 6.04 6.02
C ALA A 64 -25.56 7.44 6.24
N THR A 65 -26.09 7.71 7.44
CA THR A 65 -26.72 8.99 7.77
C THR A 65 -25.71 10.14 7.78
N GLU A 66 -24.54 9.95 8.40
CA GLU A 66 -23.47 10.94 8.44
C GLU A 66 -22.95 11.25 7.05
N VAL A 67 -22.80 10.24 6.18
CA VAL A 67 -22.36 10.43 4.80
C VAL A 67 -23.38 11.21 3.97
N GLU A 68 -24.68 10.98 4.16
CA GLU A 68 -25.73 11.77 3.52
C GLU A 68 -25.67 13.24 3.96
N VAL A 69 -25.45 13.51 5.24
CA VAL A 69 -25.30 14.88 5.76
C VAL A 69 -24.08 15.56 5.15
N ILE A 70 -22.92 14.90 5.11
CA ILE A 70 -21.70 15.46 4.50
C ILE A 70 -21.91 15.68 2.99
N ALA A 71 -22.60 14.77 2.29
CA ALA A 71 -22.89 14.93 0.87
C ALA A 71 -23.77 16.18 0.60
N GLN A 72 -24.80 16.39 1.42
CA GLN A 72 -25.66 17.57 1.34
C GLN A 72 -24.88 18.86 1.62
N ASP A 73 -24.08 18.88 2.69
CA ASP A 73 -23.20 19.99 3.07
C ASP A 73 -22.18 20.32 1.97
N ALA A 74 -21.62 19.30 1.31
CA ALA A 74 -20.71 19.47 0.18
C ALA A 74 -21.40 20.13 -1.02
N VAL A 75 -22.65 19.77 -1.33
CA VAL A 75 -23.44 20.40 -2.40
C VAL A 75 -23.76 21.85 -2.07
N GLU A 76 -24.22 22.13 -0.85
CA GLU A 76 -24.59 23.48 -0.40
C GLU A 76 -23.39 24.45 -0.45
N HIS A 77 -22.20 23.97 -0.14
CA HIS A 77 -20.98 24.78 -0.13
C HIS A 77 -20.13 24.65 -1.40
N GLY A 78 -20.61 23.92 -2.43
CA GLY A 78 -19.89 23.74 -3.68
C GLY A 78 -18.51 23.07 -3.52
N ARG A 79 -18.37 22.13 -2.58
CA ARG A 79 -17.12 21.41 -2.32
C ARG A 79 -16.82 20.41 -3.44
N THR A 80 -15.54 20.16 -3.65
CA THR A 80 -15.09 19.14 -4.60
C THR A 80 -15.35 17.73 -4.07
N PHE A 81 -15.41 16.75 -4.97
CA PHE A 81 -15.53 15.34 -4.57
C PHE A 81 -14.41 14.91 -3.61
N GLU A 82 -13.16 15.36 -3.82
CA GLU A 82 -12.05 14.96 -2.95
C GLU A 82 -12.19 15.51 -1.52
N GLN A 83 -12.77 16.71 -1.36
CA GLN A 83 -13.08 17.25 -0.03
C GLN A 83 -14.16 16.42 0.67
N PHE A 84 -15.28 16.15 -0.02
CA PHE A 84 -16.33 15.25 0.46
C PHE A 84 -15.78 13.86 0.83
N PHE A 85 -14.96 13.27 -0.04
CA PHE A 85 -14.36 11.95 0.16
C PHE A 85 -13.43 11.92 1.38
N THR A 86 -12.68 12.99 1.59
CA THR A 86 -11.79 13.16 2.75
C THR A 86 -12.60 13.24 4.04
N ASP A 87 -13.65 14.05 4.07
CA ASP A 87 -14.53 14.23 5.24
C ASP A 87 -15.18 12.91 5.65
N VAL A 88 -15.67 12.12 4.69
CA VAL A 88 -16.20 10.78 4.98
C VAL A 88 -15.11 9.83 5.47
N GLY A 89 -13.90 9.90 4.90
CA GLY A 89 -12.79 9.06 5.34
C GLY A 89 -12.41 9.28 6.81
N LEU A 90 -12.54 10.51 7.29
CA LEU A 90 -12.28 10.88 8.69
C LEU A 90 -13.32 10.34 9.67
N LEU A 91 -14.50 9.92 9.20
CA LEU A 91 -15.47 9.21 10.05
C LEU A 91 -14.99 7.80 10.40
N SER A 92 -14.18 7.17 9.53
CA SER A 92 -13.74 5.77 9.67
C SER A 92 -12.28 5.62 10.09
N VAL A 93 -11.45 6.64 9.88
CA VAL A 93 -10.00 6.59 10.14
C VAL A 93 -9.65 7.65 11.17
N PRO A 94 -9.25 7.25 12.39
CA PRO A 94 -8.73 8.17 13.41
C PRO A 94 -7.55 8.99 12.88
N HIS A 95 -7.43 10.22 13.36
CA HIS A 95 -6.38 11.15 12.93
C HIS A 95 -4.96 10.62 13.23
N ASP A 96 -4.80 9.86 14.31
CA ASP A 96 -3.55 9.24 14.78
C ASP A 96 -3.29 7.85 14.19
N TYR A 97 -4.14 7.35 13.28
CA TYR A 97 -4.00 6.01 12.72
C TYR A 97 -2.69 5.81 11.93
N SER A 98 -2.07 6.89 11.43
CA SER A 98 -0.74 6.82 10.83
C SER A 98 0.33 6.36 11.82
N GLU A 99 0.22 6.75 13.10
CA GLU A 99 1.15 6.33 14.17
C GLU A 99 0.98 4.83 14.47
N ASP A 100 -0.26 4.34 14.51
CA ASP A 100 -0.56 2.91 14.63
C ASP A 100 0.04 2.11 13.48
N LEU A 101 -0.09 2.62 12.25
CA LEU A 101 0.49 1.97 11.06
C LEU A 101 2.02 1.97 11.09
N ASP A 102 2.66 3.06 11.55
CA ASP A 102 4.12 3.11 11.66
C ASP A 102 4.64 2.16 12.74
N ASN A 103 3.96 2.13 13.90
CA ASN A 103 4.24 1.15 14.95
C ASN A 103 4.07 -0.29 14.47
N GLU A 104 3.01 -0.58 13.71
CA GLU A 104 2.80 -1.90 13.11
C GLU A 104 3.96 -2.23 12.15
N LEU A 105 4.30 -1.34 11.20
CA LEU A 105 5.41 -1.53 10.27
C LEU A 105 6.75 -1.74 10.97
N TRP A 106 7.03 -0.97 12.02
CA TRP A 106 8.28 -1.04 12.77
C TRP A 106 8.45 -2.35 13.54
N THR A 107 7.34 -2.92 14.01
CA THR A 107 7.29 -4.17 14.80
C THR A 107 7.06 -5.41 13.95
N MET A 108 6.82 -5.27 12.65
CA MET A 108 6.66 -6.39 11.73
C MET A 108 7.91 -7.27 11.71
N VAL A 109 7.74 -8.54 12.07
CA VAL A 109 8.75 -9.58 11.94
C VAL A 109 8.22 -10.73 11.08
N LYS A 110 9.11 -11.33 10.29
CA LYS A 110 8.84 -12.54 9.52
C LYS A 110 8.58 -13.70 10.48
N ARG A 111 7.41 -14.32 10.36
CA ARG A 111 7.03 -15.52 11.10
C ARG A 111 7.86 -16.73 10.66
N ARG A 112 8.00 -17.74 11.52
CA ARG A 112 8.83 -18.92 11.23
C ARG A 112 8.27 -19.77 10.08
N ASP A 113 6.95 -19.86 10.02
CA ASP A 113 6.16 -20.64 9.06
C ASP A 113 5.85 -19.90 7.75
N GLU A 114 6.07 -18.59 7.70
CA GLU A 114 5.85 -17.81 6.47
C GLU A 114 7.09 -17.77 5.57
N THR A 115 6.87 -17.67 4.26
CA THR A 115 7.95 -17.48 3.29
C THR A 115 8.36 -16.01 3.23
N VAL A 116 9.58 -15.73 2.74
CA VAL A 116 10.04 -14.36 2.50
C VAL A 116 9.10 -13.59 1.58
N LEU A 117 8.54 -14.28 0.56
CA LEU A 117 7.57 -13.67 -0.34
C LEU A 117 6.29 -13.24 0.39
N LYS A 118 5.71 -14.11 1.23
CA LYS A 118 4.51 -13.80 2.01
C LYS A 118 4.76 -12.63 2.97
N PHE A 119 5.91 -12.61 3.63
CA PHE A 119 6.33 -11.48 4.48
C PHE A 119 6.45 -10.19 3.66
N SER A 120 7.09 -10.23 2.50
CA SER A 120 7.23 -9.06 1.62
C SER A 120 5.89 -8.50 1.14
N GLN A 121 4.90 -9.38 0.90
CA GLN A 121 3.55 -9.00 0.51
C GLN A 121 2.84 -8.29 1.67
N ARG A 122 2.88 -8.87 2.88
CA ARG A 122 2.32 -8.24 4.09
C ARG A 122 2.92 -6.86 4.36
N LEU A 123 4.23 -6.73 4.20
CA LEU A 123 4.92 -5.45 4.40
C LEU A 123 4.45 -4.40 3.39
N ARG A 124 4.40 -4.77 2.10
CA ARG A 124 3.95 -3.88 1.02
C ARG A 124 2.48 -3.50 1.17
N GLU A 125 1.64 -4.40 1.66
CA GLU A 125 0.24 -4.08 1.97
C GLU A 125 0.16 -3.00 3.04
N ASN A 126 0.95 -3.09 4.11
CA ASN A 126 0.97 -2.07 5.16
C ASN A 126 1.51 -0.72 4.65
N ILE A 127 2.60 -0.74 3.87
CA ILE A 127 3.15 0.48 3.25
C ILE A 127 2.11 1.17 2.35
N ARG A 128 1.33 0.41 1.59
CA ARG A 128 0.30 0.98 0.70
C ARG A 128 -0.83 1.69 1.45
N LEU A 129 -1.07 1.36 2.71
CA LEU A 129 -2.13 2.01 3.50
C LEU A 129 -1.82 3.50 3.76
N PHE A 130 -0.55 3.88 3.86
CA PHE A 130 -0.15 5.28 4.05
C PHE A 130 -0.59 6.19 2.91
N ALA A 131 -0.56 5.68 1.67
CA ALA A 131 -1.01 6.42 0.50
C ALA A 131 -2.54 6.55 0.42
N GLU A 132 -3.29 5.78 1.20
CA GLU A 132 -4.76 5.77 1.20
C GLU A 132 -5.36 6.55 2.38
N LEU A 133 -4.52 7.05 3.31
CA LEU A 133 -4.99 7.82 4.45
C LEU A 133 -5.79 9.05 3.99
N PRO A 134 -6.92 9.38 4.64
CA PRO A 134 -7.72 10.55 4.27
C PRO A 134 -6.95 11.86 4.42
N GLN A 135 -6.06 11.92 5.42
CA GLN A 135 -5.21 13.07 5.70
C GLN A 135 -3.75 12.64 5.77
N ASN A 136 -2.85 13.57 5.42
CA ASN A 136 -1.40 13.37 5.50
C ASN A 136 -0.93 12.09 4.78
N ALA A 137 -1.56 11.75 3.64
CA ALA A 137 -1.17 10.62 2.84
C ALA A 137 0.30 10.80 2.39
N GLU A 138 1.14 9.85 2.76
CA GLU A 138 2.58 9.89 2.48
C GLU A 138 3.00 8.63 1.71
N GLU A 139 3.87 8.80 0.72
CA GLU A 139 4.54 7.69 0.07
C GLU A 139 5.84 7.38 0.81
N ILE A 140 5.90 6.22 1.47
CA ILE A 140 7.12 5.76 2.14
C ILE A 140 8.22 5.52 1.09
N PRO A 141 9.38 6.20 1.16
CA PRO A 141 10.45 6.04 0.17
C PRO A 141 10.98 4.61 0.08
N GLU A 142 11.36 4.16 -1.12
CA GLU A 142 11.84 2.79 -1.40
C GLU A 142 12.97 2.35 -0.43
N VAL A 143 13.87 3.29 -0.07
CA VAL A 143 14.95 3.05 0.90
C VAL A 143 14.41 2.74 2.30
N GLN A 144 13.39 3.46 2.76
CA GLN A 144 12.74 3.17 4.05
C GLN A 144 12.00 1.84 4.01
N GLN A 145 11.31 1.52 2.90
CA GLN A 145 10.68 0.20 2.72
C GLN A 145 11.70 -0.94 2.84
N CYS A 146 12.90 -0.76 2.26
CA CYS A 146 14.00 -1.72 2.40
C CYS A 146 14.48 -1.86 3.85
N ARG A 147 14.53 -0.76 4.62
CA ARG A 147 14.89 -0.79 6.05
C ARG A 147 13.87 -1.58 6.86
N TYR A 148 12.57 -1.37 6.67
CA TYR A 148 11.53 -2.16 7.34
C TYR A 148 11.63 -3.64 6.98
N PHE A 149 11.83 -3.96 5.70
CA PHE A 149 11.98 -5.35 5.25
C PHE A 149 13.19 -6.04 5.88
N LYS A 150 14.35 -5.39 5.89
CA LYS A 150 15.59 -5.90 6.47
C LYS A 150 15.45 -6.09 7.98
N ARG A 151 14.86 -5.12 8.68
CA ARG A 151 14.60 -5.16 10.12
C ARG A 151 13.73 -6.35 10.53
N GLY A 152 12.64 -6.57 9.80
CA GLY A 152 11.70 -7.65 10.11
C GLY A 152 12.18 -9.04 9.72
N MET A 153 13.34 -9.18 9.06
CA MET A 153 13.79 -10.46 8.53
C MET A 153 14.85 -11.13 9.45
N PRO A 154 14.66 -12.41 9.84
CA PRO A 154 15.72 -13.19 10.46
C PRO A 154 16.96 -13.25 9.58
N TYR A 155 18.14 -13.10 10.19
CA TYR A 155 19.42 -13.07 9.47
C TYR A 155 19.60 -14.22 8.47
N ARG A 156 19.26 -15.45 8.89
CA ARG A 156 19.34 -16.65 8.04
C ARG A 156 18.49 -16.50 6.78
N ASP A 157 17.25 -16.06 6.92
CA ASP A 157 16.31 -15.90 5.80
C ASP A 157 16.76 -14.77 4.86
N MET A 158 17.37 -13.71 5.40
CA MET A 158 17.94 -12.61 4.63
C MET A 158 19.10 -13.07 3.74
N VAL A 159 20.02 -13.86 4.30
CA VAL A 159 21.17 -14.39 3.55
C VAL A 159 20.68 -15.29 2.42
N TYR A 160 19.74 -16.21 2.68
CA TYR A 160 19.19 -17.08 1.63
C TYR A 160 18.46 -16.30 0.53
N TYR A 161 17.68 -15.28 0.89
CA TYR A 161 16.97 -14.46 -0.08
C TYR A 161 17.94 -13.72 -1.02
N LEU A 162 18.95 -13.04 -0.45
CA LEU A 162 19.94 -12.32 -1.25
C LEU A 162 20.79 -13.26 -2.10
N TRP A 163 21.19 -14.42 -1.55
CA TRP A 163 21.91 -15.45 -2.30
C TRP A 163 21.06 -15.98 -3.47
N HIS A 164 19.79 -16.29 -3.23
CA HIS A 164 18.88 -16.78 -4.26
C HIS A 164 18.65 -15.74 -5.38
N CYS A 165 18.51 -14.46 -5.03
CA CYS A 165 18.41 -13.36 -6.01
C CYS A 165 19.66 -13.23 -6.87
N SER A 166 20.85 -13.32 -6.27
CA SER A 166 22.14 -13.26 -6.99
C SER A 166 22.32 -14.48 -7.90
N HIS A 167 22.05 -15.69 -7.39
CA HIS A 167 22.25 -16.94 -8.12
C HIS A 167 21.26 -17.13 -9.28
N GLN A 168 19.99 -16.71 -9.13
CA GLN A 168 19.03 -16.71 -10.23
C GLN A 168 19.27 -15.61 -11.28
N ARG A 169 20.34 -14.81 -11.16
CA ARG A 169 20.57 -13.56 -11.91
C ARG A 169 19.38 -12.59 -11.84
N ARG A 170 18.49 -12.76 -10.86
CA ARG A 170 17.35 -11.89 -10.58
C ARG A 170 17.79 -10.85 -9.56
N THR A 171 18.73 -10.00 -9.96
CA THR A 171 19.05 -8.81 -9.16
C THR A 171 17.99 -7.77 -9.44
N THR A 172 16.94 -7.74 -8.61
CA THR A 172 15.96 -6.66 -8.66
C THR A 172 16.56 -5.41 -8.03
N ARG A 173 16.16 -4.22 -8.51
CA ARG A 173 16.50 -2.93 -7.91
C ARG A 173 16.29 -2.93 -6.39
N PHE A 174 15.20 -3.56 -5.95
CA PHE A 174 14.87 -3.76 -4.53
C PHE A 174 15.90 -4.59 -3.77
N ALA A 175 16.36 -5.73 -4.31
CA ALA A 175 17.40 -6.54 -3.67
C ALA A 175 18.74 -5.79 -3.55
N ALA A 176 19.11 -5.01 -4.58
CA ALA A 176 20.31 -4.17 -4.54
C ALA A 176 20.20 -3.05 -3.50
N GLN A 177 19.02 -2.47 -3.31
CA GLN A 177 18.79 -1.44 -2.29
C GLN A 177 18.74 -2.00 -0.87
N ILE A 178 18.22 -3.21 -0.65
CA ILE A 178 18.30 -3.88 0.66
C ILE A 178 19.76 -4.04 1.10
N SER A 179 20.66 -4.42 0.20
CA SER A 179 22.10 -4.54 0.50
C SER A 179 22.73 -3.20 0.88
N ARG A 180 22.23 -2.09 0.30
CA ARG A 180 22.75 -0.72 0.50
C ARG A 180 22.06 0.05 1.63
N ALA A 181 20.93 -0.43 2.13
CA ALA A 181 20.24 0.21 3.24
C ALA A 181 21.05 -0.01 4.54
N ASP A 182 21.73 1.05 5.01
CA ASP A 182 22.49 1.12 6.28
C ASP A 182 21.63 0.60 7.46
N THR A 183 22.13 -0.12 8.48
CA THR A 183 23.29 0.15 9.37
C THR A 183 23.77 -1.15 10.12
N PRO A 184 24.54 -1.06 11.22
CA PRO A 184 25.92 -1.53 11.40
C PRO A 184 26.00 -2.99 11.88
N ASN A 185 26.41 -3.92 11.03
CA ASN A 185 27.13 -5.13 11.48
C ASN A 185 27.55 -6.06 10.36
N VAL A 186 27.15 -5.79 9.11
CA VAL A 186 27.67 -6.55 7.97
C VAL A 186 27.75 -5.62 6.77
N ASP A 187 28.98 -5.31 6.34
CA ASP A 187 29.23 -4.70 5.04
C ASP A 187 28.90 -5.72 3.95
N TRP A 188 27.73 -5.56 3.35
CA TRP A 188 27.34 -6.31 2.16
C TRP A 188 27.79 -5.54 0.92
N ASN A 189 29.03 -5.76 0.50
CA ASN A 189 29.56 -5.11 -0.68
C ASN A 189 29.02 -5.83 -1.94
N CYS A 190 27.94 -5.32 -2.51
CA CYS A 190 27.49 -5.71 -3.85
C CYS A 190 28.37 -5.01 -4.87
N GLN A 191 29.36 -5.72 -5.40
CA GLN A 191 30.20 -5.24 -6.50
C GLN A 191 29.65 -5.74 -7.84
N LYS A 192 29.60 -4.82 -8.80
CA LYS A 192 29.36 -5.12 -10.21
C LYS A 192 30.70 -5.51 -10.80
N ASN A 193 30.85 -6.76 -11.23
CA ASN A 193 32.04 -7.16 -11.99
C ASN A 193 31.87 -6.72 -13.46
N ASP A 194 32.99 -6.62 -14.17
CA ASP A 194 33.09 -6.13 -15.54
C ASP A 194 32.16 -6.87 -16.54
N ASP A 195 31.74 -8.10 -16.20
CA ASP A 195 30.79 -8.90 -16.97
C ASP A 195 29.31 -8.59 -16.68
N SER A 196 28.99 -7.45 -16.07
CA SER A 196 27.63 -7.04 -15.69
C SER A 196 26.90 -7.98 -14.71
N VAL A 197 27.65 -8.78 -13.94
CA VAL A 197 27.15 -9.67 -12.89
C VAL A 197 27.31 -9.02 -11.51
N TRP A 198 26.23 -8.96 -10.73
CA TRP A 198 26.28 -8.56 -9.32
C TRP A 198 26.69 -9.76 -8.47
N THR A 199 27.88 -9.70 -7.88
CA THR A 199 28.33 -10.69 -6.89
C THR A 199 28.18 -10.11 -5.49
N THR A 200 27.58 -10.88 -4.58
CA THR A 200 27.47 -10.50 -3.17
C THR A 200 28.67 -11.07 -2.43
N LYS A 201 29.65 -10.24 -2.07
CA LYS A 201 30.67 -10.61 -1.09
C LYS A 201 30.16 -10.23 0.30
N ALA A 202 29.93 -11.24 1.13
CA ALA A 202 29.79 -11.03 2.56
C ALA A 202 31.17 -10.65 3.12
N PHE A 203 31.37 -9.39 3.52
CA PHE A 203 32.52 -9.06 4.37
C PHE A 203 32.16 -9.50 5.79
N LEU A 204 32.44 -10.77 6.08
CA LEU A 204 32.48 -11.22 7.46
C LEU A 204 33.73 -10.59 8.10
N GLY A 205 33.52 -9.72 9.09
CA GLY A 205 34.50 -9.50 10.17
C GLY A 205 34.66 -10.75 11.04
N ILE A 206 34.66 -11.94 10.44
CA ILE A 206 35.04 -13.20 11.07
C ILE A 206 36.45 -13.44 10.58
N ARG A 207 37.42 -13.18 11.45
CA ARG A 207 38.77 -13.76 11.36
C ARG A 207 38.61 -15.22 10.91
N ASN A 208 39.16 -15.52 9.74
CA ASN A 208 39.48 -16.87 9.31
C ASN A 208 40.11 -17.60 10.49
N ASP A 209 39.37 -18.47 11.14
CA ASP A 209 39.90 -19.63 11.81
C ASP A 209 38.77 -20.62 12.10
N LYS A 210 38.90 -21.79 11.49
CA LYS A 210 38.19 -23.04 11.80
C LYS A 210 36.71 -23.02 11.51
N TYR A 211 36.30 -23.42 10.32
CA TYR A 211 35.37 -24.55 10.11
C TYR A 211 35.39 -24.87 8.62
N GLY A 212 36.24 -25.84 8.24
CA GLY A 212 36.22 -26.43 6.92
C GLY A 212 34.96 -27.27 6.75
N MET A 213 34.12 -26.90 5.80
CA MET A 213 33.07 -27.75 5.27
C MET A 213 33.60 -28.33 3.95
N HIS A 214 33.97 -29.61 3.99
CA HIS A 214 34.12 -30.42 2.79
C HIS A 214 32.73 -30.78 2.25
N TYR A 215 32.64 -30.83 0.91
CA TYR A 215 31.47 -31.08 0.08
C TYR A 215 30.64 -32.30 0.46
#